data_AF-A0A920E121-F1
#
_entry.id   AF-A0A920E121-F1
#
_cell.length_a   1.000
_cell.length_b   1.000
_cell.length_c   1.000
_cell.angle_alpha   90.00
_cell.angle_beta   90.00
_cell.angle_gamma   90.00
#
_symmetry.space_group_name_H-M   'P 1'
#
loop_
_entity.id
_entity.type
_entity.pdbx_description
1 polymer ?
#
loop_
_entity_poly.entity_id
_entity_poly.type
_entity_poly.pdbx_seq_one_letter_code
_entity_poly.pdbx_strand_id
1 'polypeptide(L)'
;MMEPLESGGANIPISAGTYFIVMDLGSGTYTISPFSSDKRGMFYSDGQNLEIESIPPFEDGYAVTKWTNIDSNGNQGSDSSGNFVDTDIPLIRLAEIYLNYAEATLRGGGGDTNTAVSLINQIRERGFGGSSGAISSGDLTLDFILDERSRELYWEGLRRTDLIRYNRFTNSSYLWPFKGNEPTGVGVDEYRNLFPLPANVVAINSNLTQNEGY
;
A
#
# COMPACT_ATOMS: atom_id res chain seq x y z
N MET A 1 3.00 -28.96 -5.47
CA MET A 1 2.44 -30.30 -5.22
C MET A 1 1.34 -30.11 -4.19
N MET A 2 0.19 -30.80 -4.35
CA MET A 2 -0.93 -30.71 -3.42
C MET A 2 -0.79 -31.85 -2.42
N GLU A 3 -0.65 -31.51 -1.15
CA GLU A 3 -0.32 -32.41 -0.05
C GLU A 3 -1.49 -32.47 0.94
N PRO A 4 -1.71 -33.61 1.62
CA PRO A 4 -2.79 -33.74 2.60
C PRO A 4 -2.51 -32.96 3.89
N LEU A 5 -3.55 -32.35 4.46
CA LEU A 5 -3.56 -31.85 5.84
C LEU A 5 -4.05 -32.97 6.77
N GLU A 6 -3.23 -33.37 7.73
CA GLU A 6 -3.56 -34.41 8.70
C GLU A 6 -3.68 -33.84 10.12
N SER A 7 -4.76 -34.19 10.82
CA SER A 7 -4.94 -33.81 12.22
C SER A 7 -3.88 -34.46 13.10
N GLY A 8 -3.04 -33.65 13.75
CA GLY A 8 -1.91 -34.14 14.55
C GLY A 8 -0.73 -34.65 13.71
N GLY A 9 -0.71 -34.34 12.40
CA GLY A 9 0.37 -34.67 11.49
C GLY A 9 1.70 -33.97 11.83
N ALA A 10 2.76 -34.37 11.12
CA ALA A 10 4.06 -33.73 11.26
C ALA A 10 4.06 -32.29 10.73
N ASN A 11 4.98 -31.46 11.22
CA ASN A 11 5.20 -30.12 10.68
C ASN A 11 5.53 -30.19 9.18
N ILE A 12 4.98 -29.25 8.41
CA ILE A 12 5.27 -29.09 6.99
C ILE A 12 6.77 -28.77 6.82
N PRO A 13 7.57 -29.61 6.15
CA PRO A 13 8.99 -29.37 5.96
C PRO A 13 9.21 -28.30 4.87
N ILE A 14 9.74 -27.14 5.25
CA ILE A 14 10.11 -26.08 4.30
C ILE A 14 11.56 -25.63 4.51
N SER A 15 12.27 -25.33 3.42
CA SER A 15 13.54 -24.60 3.49
C SER A 15 13.31 -23.12 3.85
N ALA A 16 14.32 -22.45 4.41
CA ALA A 16 14.25 -21.01 4.65
C ALA A 16 13.90 -20.26 3.36
N GLY A 17 12.85 -19.44 3.40
CA GLY A 17 12.34 -18.74 2.23
C GLY A 17 10.94 -18.19 2.48
N THR A 18 10.35 -17.61 1.45
CA THR A 18 8.94 -17.19 1.46
C THR A 18 8.19 -18.00 0.42
N TYR A 19 6.99 -18.42 0.78
CA TYR A 19 6.18 -19.31 -0.04
C TYR A 19 4.73 -18.84 -0.02
N PHE A 20 4.01 -19.06 -1.11
CA PHE A 20 2.55 -19.12 -1.04
C PHE A 20 2.17 -20.48 -0.50
N ILE A 21 1.41 -20.47 0.60
CA ILE A 21 0.77 -21.65 1.16
C ILE A 21 -0.73 -21.47 0.96
N VAL A 22 -1.33 -22.29 0.10
CA VAL A 22 -2.78 -22.34 -0.05
C VAL A 22 -3.27 -23.54 0.73
N MET A 23 -4.16 -23.32 1.70
CA MET A 23 -4.82 -24.38 2.46
C MET A 23 -6.27 -24.46 2.01
N ASP A 24 -6.70 -25.66 1.61
CA ASP A 24 -8.09 -25.99 1.35
C ASP A 24 -8.60 -26.85 2.50
N LEU A 25 -9.40 -26.24 3.37
CA LEU A 25 -9.99 -26.91 4.53
C LEU A 25 -11.16 -27.82 4.16
N GLY A 26 -11.77 -27.61 2.99
CA GLY A 26 -12.86 -28.44 2.49
C GLY A 26 -12.37 -29.79 1.96
N SER A 27 -11.23 -29.78 1.24
CA SER A 27 -10.57 -31.02 0.79
C SER A 27 -9.51 -31.53 1.76
N GLY A 28 -9.15 -30.76 2.78
CA GLY A 28 -8.10 -31.11 3.74
C GLY A 28 -6.74 -31.22 3.07
N THR A 29 -6.37 -30.25 2.22
CA THR A 29 -5.11 -30.24 1.50
C THR A 29 -4.40 -28.89 1.55
N TYR A 30 -3.12 -28.88 1.21
CA TYR A 30 -2.35 -27.66 1.05
C TYR A 30 -1.43 -27.71 -0.17
N THR A 31 -1.05 -26.55 -0.69
CA THR A 31 0.02 -26.41 -1.69
C THR A 31 1.06 -25.43 -1.20
N ILE A 32 2.31 -25.66 -1.56
CA ILE A 32 3.44 -24.76 -1.28
C ILE A 32 4.14 -24.44 -2.58
N SER A 33 4.31 -23.15 -2.85
CA SER A 33 5.09 -22.68 -3.99
C SER A 33 6.03 -21.57 -3.56
N PRO A 34 7.30 -21.55 -4.03
CA PRO A 34 8.22 -20.45 -3.75
C PRO A 34 7.61 -19.11 -4.18
N PHE A 35 7.65 -18.14 -3.29
CA PHE A 35 7.21 -16.78 -3.58
C PHE A 35 8.32 -16.03 -4.31
N SER A 36 8.07 -15.59 -5.54
CA SER A 36 9.05 -14.88 -6.38
C SER A 36 8.65 -13.44 -6.73
N SER A 37 7.71 -12.85 -5.98
CA SER A 37 7.15 -11.53 -6.27
C SER A 37 7.52 -10.50 -5.19
N ASP A 38 6.86 -9.34 -5.22
CA ASP A 38 6.96 -8.31 -4.17
C ASP A 38 6.06 -8.68 -2.97
N LYS A 39 6.66 -8.96 -1.81
CA LYS A 39 5.94 -9.39 -0.59
C LYS A 39 5.05 -8.29 -0.01
N ARG A 40 5.21 -7.04 -0.47
CA ARG A 40 4.39 -5.91 -0.03
C ARG A 40 2.98 -5.95 -0.64
N GLY A 41 2.72 -6.78 -1.65
CA GLY A 41 1.37 -7.04 -2.15
C GLY A 41 0.54 -7.90 -1.20
N MET A 42 0.25 -7.40 0.02
CA MET A 42 -0.50 -8.14 1.04
C MET A 42 -2.00 -7.97 0.80
N PHE A 43 -2.53 -8.85 -0.04
CA PHE A 43 -3.94 -8.91 -0.43
C PHE A 43 -4.53 -10.28 -0.13
N TYR A 44 -5.82 -10.29 0.24
CA TYR A 44 -6.59 -11.49 0.46
C TYR A 44 -7.82 -11.49 -0.46
N SER A 45 -8.08 -12.67 -1.04
CA SER A 45 -9.32 -12.94 -1.77
C SER A 45 -9.81 -14.35 -1.45
N ASP A 46 -11.10 -14.48 -1.24
CA ASP A 46 -11.91 -15.68 -1.15
C ASP A 46 -13.13 -15.50 -2.08
N GLY A 47 -12.87 -15.56 -3.39
CA GLY A 47 -13.88 -15.39 -4.43
C GLY A 47 -14.17 -13.96 -4.86
N GLN A 48 -13.50 -12.94 -4.31
CA GLN A 48 -13.63 -11.56 -4.78
C GLN A 48 -13.06 -11.38 -6.20
N ASN A 49 -13.65 -10.46 -6.94
CA ASN A 49 -13.11 -9.91 -8.17
C ASN A 49 -11.90 -9.02 -7.87
N LEU A 50 -10.91 -9.03 -8.76
CA LEU A 50 -9.78 -8.10 -8.66
C LEU A 50 -10.24 -6.65 -8.90
N GLU A 51 -11.04 -6.47 -9.94
CA GLU A 51 -11.59 -5.17 -10.32
C GLU A 51 -12.83 -4.85 -9.48
N ILE A 52 -12.99 -3.58 -9.15
CA ILE A 52 -14.19 -3.09 -8.47
C ILE A 52 -15.18 -2.67 -9.55
N GLU A 53 -16.17 -3.50 -9.83
CA GLU A 53 -17.22 -3.19 -10.81
C GLU A 53 -18.32 -2.33 -10.17
N SER A 54 -18.57 -2.52 -8.88
CA SER A 54 -19.60 -1.80 -8.14
C SER A 54 -19.23 -1.58 -6.66
N ILE A 55 -19.86 -0.59 -6.04
CA ILE A 55 -19.78 -0.31 -4.59
C ILE A 55 -21.24 -0.36 -4.09
N PRO A 56 -21.58 -1.09 -3.00
CA PRO A 56 -20.71 -1.59 -1.94
C PRO A 56 -20.39 -3.11 -1.86
N PRO A 57 -20.72 -4.01 -2.82
CA PRO A 57 -20.51 -5.45 -2.62
C PRO A 57 -19.08 -5.78 -2.19
N PHE A 58 -18.92 -6.62 -1.15
CA PHE A 58 -17.59 -7.03 -0.67
C PHE A 58 -16.94 -8.09 -1.58
N GLU A 59 -17.67 -8.51 -2.61
CA GLU A 59 -17.22 -9.36 -3.70
C GLU A 59 -16.34 -8.61 -4.71
N ASP A 60 -16.31 -7.28 -4.68
CA ASP A 60 -15.59 -6.43 -5.65
C ASP A 60 -14.36 -5.77 -5.00
N GLY A 61 -13.17 -6.26 -5.35
CA GLY A 61 -11.88 -5.79 -4.85
C GLY A 61 -11.26 -6.71 -3.79
N TYR A 62 -9.92 -6.77 -3.77
CA TYR A 62 -9.20 -7.58 -2.80
C TYR A 62 -9.07 -6.88 -1.45
N ALA A 63 -9.25 -7.65 -0.37
CA ALA A 63 -9.04 -7.16 0.99
C ALA A 63 -7.56 -6.94 1.27
N VAL A 64 -7.24 -5.90 2.04
CA VAL A 64 -5.85 -5.57 2.42
C VAL A 64 -5.52 -6.17 3.77
N THR A 65 -4.45 -6.97 3.83
CA THR A 65 -3.99 -7.66 5.05
C THR A 65 -2.73 -7.06 5.64
N LYS A 66 -2.38 -5.83 5.26
CA LYS A 66 -1.15 -5.14 5.69
C LYS A 66 -1.03 -4.96 7.20
N TRP A 67 -2.14 -4.63 7.86
CA TRP A 67 -2.18 -4.37 9.29
C TRP A 67 -2.70 -5.61 10.01
N THR A 68 -1.93 -6.12 10.97
CA THR A 68 -2.26 -7.32 11.73
C THR A 68 -2.12 -7.07 13.22
N ASN A 69 -2.99 -7.71 14.01
CA ASN A 69 -2.87 -7.75 15.48
C ASN A 69 -2.22 -9.07 15.94
N ILE A 70 -1.07 -9.37 15.34
CA ILE A 70 -0.28 -10.57 15.58
C ILE A 70 1.18 -10.11 15.75
N ASP A 71 1.86 -10.55 16.80
CA ASP A 71 3.25 -10.21 17.06
C ASP A 71 4.21 -10.97 16.12
N SER A 72 5.51 -10.63 16.15
CA SER A 72 6.50 -11.29 15.29
C SER A 72 6.73 -12.78 15.58
N ASN A 73 6.23 -13.29 16.72
CA ASN A 73 6.30 -14.70 17.10
C ASN A 73 5.00 -15.46 16.73
N GLY A 74 4.00 -14.78 16.16
CA GLY A 74 2.72 -15.37 15.77
C GLY A 74 1.66 -15.35 16.87
N ASN A 75 1.88 -14.66 17.99
CA ASN A 75 0.90 -14.55 19.07
C ASN A 75 -0.13 -13.46 18.75
N GLN A 76 -1.40 -13.70 19.09
CA GLN A 76 -2.45 -12.69 19.04
C GLN A 76 -2.17 -11.55 20.02
N GLY A 77 -2.64 -10.35 19.68
CA GLY A 77 -2.67 -9.21 20.61
C GLY A 77 -3.41 -9.49 21.92
N SER A 78 -3.17 -8.63 22.91
CA SER A 78 -3.55 -8.80 24.31
C SER A 78 -5.06 -8.90 24.54
N ASP A 79 -5.87 -8.26 23.71
CA ASP A 79 -7.33 -8.39 23.72
C ASP A 79 -7.76 -9.68 23.01
N SER A 80 -8.11 -10.69 23.82
CA SER A 80 -8.59 -11.99 23.34
C SER A 80 -9.93 -11.91 22.60
N SER A 81 -10.72 -10.84 22.79
CA SER A 81 -11.98 -10.64 22.08
C SER A 81 -11.78 -10.14 20.65
N GLY A 82 -10.59 -9.63 20.31
CA GLY A 82 -10.24 -9.12 18.98
C GLY A 82 -10.87 -7.77 18.64
N ASN A 83 -11.43 -7.05 19.61
CA ASN A 83 -12.04 -5.74 19.39
C ASN A 83 -11.02 -4.60 19.36
N PHE A 84 -9.90 -4.77 20.06
CA PHE A 84 -8.80 -3.81 20.13
C PHE A 84 -7.49 -4.41 19.63
N VAL A 85 -6.65 -3.57 19.05
CA VAL A 85 -5.35 -3.96 18.51
C VAL A 85 -4.22 -3.36 19.33
N ASP A 86 -3.14 -4.11 19.49
CA ASP A 86 -1.90 -3.64 20.13
C ASP A 86 -0.96 -2.97 19.11
N THR A 87 -1.29 -3.06 17.82
CA THR A 87 -0.45 -2.63 16.71
C THR A 87 -0.18 -1.13 16.75
N ASP A 88 1.09 -0.76 16.93
CA ASP A 88 1.54 0.62 16.77
C ASP A 88 1.38 1.10 15.33
N ILE A 89 1.10 2.40 15.17
CA ILE A 89 1.14 3.07 13.86
C ILE A 89 2.53 3.68 13.68
N PRO A 90 3.41 3.12 12.82
CA PRO A 90 4.69 3.72 12.49
C PRO A 90 4.51 4.96 11.60
N LEU A 91 4.12 6.08 12.22
CA LEU A 91 3.75 7.32 11.53
C LEU A 91 4.85 7.88 10.62
N ILE A 92 6.12 7.66 10.97
CA ILE A 92 7.29 8.01 10.15
C ILE A 92 8.20 6.80 10.08
N ARG A 93 8.61 6.42 8.87
CA ARG A 93 9.51 5.28 8.62
C ARG A 93 10.70 5.67 7.76
N LEU A 94 11.81 4.99 7.97
CA LEU A 94 13.04 5.21 7.19
C LEU A 94 12.83 5.03 5.67
N ALA A 95 11.96 4.10 5.27
CA ALA A 95 11.61 3.89 3.86
C ALA A 95 10.98 5.13 3.22
N GLU A 96 10.16 5.89 3.96
CA GLU A 96 9.61 7.16 3.47
C GLU A 96 10.73 8.17 3.23
N ILE A 97 11.71 8.26 4.12
CA ILE A 97 12.85 9.17 4.00
C ILE A 97 13.70 8.83 2.76
N TYR A 98 13.90 7.54 2.47
CA TYR A 98 14.59 7.08 1.27
C TYR A 98 13.83 7.44 -0.01
N LEU A 99 12.51 7.27 -0.02
CA LEU A 99 11.65 7.69 -1.12
C LEU A 99 11.67 9.22 -1.31
N ASN A 100 11.67 9.98 -0.22
CA ASN A 100 11.76 11.45 -0.24
C ASN A 100 13.12 11.90 -0.80
N TYR A 101 14.23 11.25 -0.43
CA TYR A 101 15.55 11.54 -0.99
C TYR A 101 15.61 11.29 -2.50
N ALA A 102 15.12 10.14 -2.94
CA ALA A 102 15.09 9.79 -4.36
C ALA A 102 14.21 10.75 -5.16
N GLU A 103 13.02 11.09 -4.65
CA GLU A 103 12.15 12.08 -5.26
C GLU A 103 12.81 13.45 -5.36
N ALA A 104 13.39 13.96 -4.27
CA ALA A 104 14.04 15.26 -4.24
C ALA A 104 15.23 15.33 -5.21
N THR A 105 16.01 14.26 -5.31
CA THR A 105 17.14 14.14 -6.25
C THR A 105 16.65 14.28 -7.69
N LEU A 106 15.58 13.56 -8.07
CA LEU A 106 14.99 13.65 -9.40
C LEU A 106 14.36 15.02 -9.71
N ARG A 107 13.85 15.72 -8.69
CA ARG A 107 13.29 17.07 -8.82
C ARG A 107 14.36 18.18 -8.87
N GLY A 108 15.64 17.82 -8.88
CA GLY A 108 16.74 18.79 -8.95
C GLY A 108 17.07 19.46 -7.61
N GLY A 109 16.63 18.89 -6.48
CA GLY A 109 16.95 19.38 -5.14
C GLY A 109 18.41 19.15 -4.69
N GLY A 110 19.27 18.67 -5.60
CA GLY A 110 20.60 18.16 -5.28
C GLY A 110 20.57 16.68 -4.86
N GLY A 111 21.74 16.09 -4.64
CA GLY A 111 21.89 14.67 -4.32
C GLY A 111 22.59 13.88 -5.41
N ASP A 112 22.81 12.59 -5.15
CA ASP A 112 23.50 11.68 -6.05
C ASP A 112 22.53 10.59 -6.54
N THR A 113 22.43 10.44 -7.87
CA THR A 113 21.48 9.50 -8.48
C THR A 113 21.82 8.05 -8.11
N ASN A 114 23.10 7.69 -7.99
CA ASN A 114 23.48 6.33 -7.60
C ASN A 114 23.06 6.02 -6.16
N THR A 115 23.14 7.01 -5.28
CA THR A 115 22.67 6.94 -3.90
C THR A 115 21.15 6.79 -3.87
N ALA A 116 20.40 7.57 -4.67
CA ALA A 116 18.95 7.40 -4.79
C ALA A 116 18.56 5.98 -5.23
N VAL A 117 19.22 5.44 -6.27
CA VAL A 117 19.02 4.06 -6.73
C VAL A 117 19.33 3.06 -5.63
N SER A 118 20.44 3.22 -4.91
CA SER A 118 20.84 2.34 -3.81
C SER A 118 19.80 2.33 -2.69
N LEU A 119 19.29 3.49 -2.29
CA LEU A 119 18.25 3.61 -1.25
C LEU A 119 16.92 2.97 -1.68
N ILE A 120 16.53 3.14 -2.94
CA ILE A 120 15.34 2.47 -3.50
C ILE A 120 15.55 0.96 -3.57
N ASN A 121 16.73 0.50 -3.96
CA ASN A 121 17.04 -0.93 -3.99
C ASN A 121 17.04 -1.55 -2.60
N GLN A 122 17.41 -0.83 -1.53
CA GLN A 122 17.24 -1.34 -0.16
C GLN A 122 15.77 -1.60 0.19
N ILE A 123 14.86 -0.72 -0.21
CA ILE A 123 13.42 -0.93 -0.01
C ILE A 123 12.93 -2.15 -0.80
N ARG A 124 13.35 -2.24 -2.06
CA ARG A 124 12.91 -3.30 -2.98
C ARG A 124 13.52 -4.64 -2.63
N GLU A 125 14.77 -4.70 -2.22
CA GLU A 125 15.40 -5.92 -1.71
C GLU A 125 14.67 -6.46 -0.48
N ARG A 126 14.27 -5.56 0.43
CA ARG A 126 13.42 -5.95 1.57
C ARG A 126 12.04 -6.43 1.10
N GLY A 127 11.41 -5.74 0.16
CA GLY A 127 10.09 -6.11 -0.39
C GLY A 127 10.10 -7.46 -1.12
N PHE A 128 11.11 -7.74 -1.93
CA PHE A 128 11.24 -8.98 -2.70
C PHE A 128 11.92 -10.10 -1.90
N GLY A 129 12.57 -9.80 -0.78
CA GLY A 129 13.39 -10.75 -0.03
C GLY A 129 14.67 -11.16 -0.77
N GLY A 130 15.23 -10.26 -1.56
CA GLY A 130 16.40 -10.48 -2.41
C GLY A 130 16.48 -9.47 -3.56
N SER A 131 17.48 -9.60 -4.43
CA SER A 131 17.76 -8.62 -5.49
C SER A 131 16.92 -8.75 -6.76
N SER A 132 15.94 -9.66 -6.81
CA SER A 132 15.09 -9.86 -8.00
C SER A 132 14.26 -8.64 -8.38
N GLY A 133 13.99 -7.76 -7.40
CA GLY A 133 13.32 -6.49 -7.63
C GLY A 133 14.24 -5.31 -7.91
N ALA A 134 15.57 -5.46 -7.90
CA ALA A 134 16.50 -4.33 -8.00
C ALA A 134 16.35 -3.58 -9.34
N ILE A 135 16.52 -2.26 -9.29
CA ILE A 135 16.48 -1.38 -10.45
C ILE A 135 17.84 -0.75 -10.74
N SER A 136 17.99 -0.22 -11.96
CA SER A 136 19.09 0.63 -12.38
C SER A 136 18.72 2.11 -12.33
N SER A 137 19.68 2.99 -12.57
CA SER A 137 19.43 4.43 -12.67
C SER A 137 18.53 4.81 -13.85
N GLY A 138 18.50 4.01 -14.93
CA GLY A 138 17.63 4.24 -16.09
C GLY A 138 16.15 4.04 -15.78
N ASP A 139 15.82 3.26 -14.75
CA ASP A 139 14.45 2.97 -14.32
C ASP A 139 13.91 4.04 -13.36
N LEU A 140 14.81 4.81 -12.73
CA LEU A 140 14.49 5.76 -11.68
C LEU A 140 13.87 7.05 -12.28
N THR A 141 12.54 7.07 -12.32
CA THR A 141 11.75 8.23 -12.79
C THR A 141 10.80 8.74 -11.70
N LEU A 142 10.24 9.93 -11.87
CA LEU A 142 9.23 10.45 -10.92
C LEU A 142 8.00 9.53 -10.85
N ASP A 143 7.57 8.99 -11.99
CA ASP A 143 6.46 8.05 -12.06
C ASP A 143 6.78 6.75 -11.35
N PHE A 144 8.00 6.23 -11.55
CA PHE A 144 8.49 5.08 -10.78
C PHE A 144 8.42 5.35 -9.28
N ILE A 145 8.89 6.51 -8.80
CA ILE A 145 8.85 6.86 -7.38
C ILE A 145 7.41 6.95 -6.88
N LEU A 146 6.49 7.56 -7.61
CA LEU A 146 5.10 7.66 -7.18
C LEU A 146 4.43 6.29 -7.04
N ASP A 147 4.75 5.35 -7.92
CA ASP A 147 4.27 3.97 -7.84
C ASP A 147 5.00 3.17 -6.75
N GLU A 148 6.28 3.44 -6.51
CA GLU A 148 7.02 2.80 -5.41
C GLU A 148 6.51 3.27 -4.05
N ARG A 149 6.10 4.53 -3.94
CA ARG A 149 5.42 5.07 -2.76
C ARG A 149 4.06 4.39 -2.53
N SER A 150 3.28 4.06 -3.56
CA SER A 150 2.05 3.28 -3.33
C SER A 150 2.36 1.87 -2.85
N ARG A 151 3.33 1.18 -3.45
CA ARG A 151 3.73 -0.18 -3.01
C ARG A 151 4.26 -0.21 -1.58
N GLU A 152 5.08 0.77 -1.19
CA GLU A 152 5.70 0.80 0.14
C GLU A 152 4.76 1.35 1.23
N LEU A 153 3.95 2.37 0.92
CA LEU A 153 3.25 3.20 1.91
C LEU A 153 1.71 3.16 1.79
N TYR A 154 1.14 2.22 1.03
CA TYR A 154 -0.32 2.05 0.99
C TYR A 154 -0.90 1.84 2.40
N TRP A 155 -2.06 2.42 2.68
CA TRP A 155 -2.71 2.38 4.01
C TRP A 155 -1.93 3.03 5.16
N GLU A 156 -0.99 3.94 4.87
CA GLU A 156 -0.26 4.73 5.88
C GLU A 156 -0.56 6.24 5.84
N GLY A 157 -1.64 6.67 5.15
CA GLY A 157 -2.12 8.05 5.19
C GLY A 157 -1.39 9.07 4.29
N LEU A 158 -0.48 8.63 3.41
CA LEU A 158 0.35 9.52 2.59
C LEU A 158 -0.15 9.75 1.15
N ARG A 159 -1.00 8.85 0.62
CA ARG A 159 -1.31 8.80 -0.83
C ARG A 159 -1.95 10.09 -1.37
N ARG A 160 -2.87 10.71 -0.63
CA ARG A 160 -3.52 11.96 -1.06
C ARG A 160 -2.49 13.07 -1.26
N THR A 161 -1.64 13.28 -0.25
CA THR A 161 -0.61 14.32 -0.28
C THR A 161 0.39 14.07 -1.40
N ASP A 162 0.79 12.82 -1.62
CA ASP A 162 1.65 12.46 -2.75
C ASP A 162 1.00 12.81 -4.09
N LEU A 163 -0.25 12.40 -4.32
CA LEU A 163 -0.95 12.70 -5.57
C LEU A 163 -1.15 14.20 -5.80
N ILE A 164 -1.32 15.01 -4.76
CA ILE A 164 -1.37 16.48 -4.87
C ILE A 164 -0.02 17.03 -5.32
N ARG A 165 1.09 16.62 -4.69
CA ARG A 165 2.45 17.07 -5.04
C ARG A 165 2.86 16.68 -6.48
N TYR A 166 2.25 15.63 -7.01
CA TYR A 166 2.46 15.16 -8.38
C TYR A 166 1.46 15.73 -9.39
N ASN A 167 0.53 16.60 -8.97
CA ASN A 167 -0.59 17.07 -9.81
C ASN A 167 -1.33 15.89 -10.45
N ARG A 168 -1.78 14.95 -9.64
CA ARG A 168 -2.50 13.74 -10.06
C ARG A 168 -3.77 13.49 -9.25
N PHE A 169 -4.00 14.26 -8.19
CA PHE A 169 -5.16 14.07 -7.33
C PHE A 169 -6.46 14.51 -8.02
N THR A 170 -6.52 15.72 -8.57
CA THR A 170 -7.76 16.28 -9.16
C THR A 170 -7.86 16.10 -10.67
N ASN A 171 -6.78 16.28 -11.42
CA ASN A 171 -6.83 16.29 -12.88
C ASN A 171 -7.05 14.91 -13.53
N SER A 172 -7.27 14.88 -14.84
CA SER A 172 -7.52 13.65 -15.61
C SER A 172 -6.26 12.95 -16.11
N SER A 173 -5.04 13.39 -15.75
CA SER A 173 -3.80 12.73 -16.20
C SER A 173 -3.48 11.46 -15.40
N TYR A 174 -4.17 11.24 -14.28
CA TYR A 174 -4.08 10.02 -13.50
C TYR A 174 -5.47 9.68 -12.96
N LEU A 175 -6.08 8.66 -13.55
CA LEU A 175 -7.41 8.18 -13.22
C LEU A 175 -7.28 6.82 -12.51
N TRP A 176 -8.10 6.63 -11.50
CA TRP A 176 -8.26 5.35 -10.80
C TRP A 176 -9.76 5.05 -10.66
N PRO A 177 -10.15 3.79 -10.45
CA PRO A 177 -11.55 3.41 -10.34
C PRO A 177 -12.30 4.26 -9.30
N PHE A 178 -13.49 4.73 -9.66
CA PHE A 178 -14.35 5.58 -8.82
C PHE A 178 -13.78 6.94 -8.42
N LYS A 179 -12.67 7.39 -9.02
CA LYS A 179 -12.25 8.80 -8.89
C LYS A 179 -13.37 9.71 -9.39
N GLY A 180 -13.77 10.67 -8.56
CA GLY A 180 -14.86 11.57 -8.91
C GLY A 180 -16.23 10.88 -9.00
N ASN A 181 -16.39 9.71 -8.38
CA ASN A 181 -17.61 8.90 -8.40
C ASN A 181 -17.98 8.33 -9.78
N GLU A 182 -16.99 8.13 -10.67
CA GLU A 182 -17.17 7.50 -11.98
C GLU A 182 -16.38 6.18 -12.04
N PRO A 183 -16.96 5.05 -12.49
CA PRO A 183 -16.29 3.75 -12.50
C PRO A 183 -14.92 3.76 -13.18
N THR A 184 -14.79 4.44 -14.33
CA THR A 184 -13.51 4.59 -15.05
C THR A 184 -12.62 5.72 -14.53
N GLY A 185 -13.10 6.45 -13.52
CA GLY A 185 -12.49 7.66 -13.00
C GLY A 185 -12.72 8.89 -13.88
N VAL A 186 -12.89 10.04 -13.25
CA VAL A 186 -12.93 11.35 -13.92
C VAL A 186 -12.12 12.38 -13.12
N GLY A 187 -11.62 13.41 -13.82
CA GLY A 187 -11.06 14.58 -13.17
C GLY A 187 -12.14 15.34 -12.38
N VAL A 188 -11.72 16.03 -11.33
CA VAL A 188 -12.57 16.91 -10.51
C VAL A 188 -11.94 18.29 -10.42
N ASP A 189 -12.71 19.26 -9.93
CA ASP A 189 -12.23 20.64 -9.78
C ASP A 189 -10.99 20.75 -8.89
N GLU A 190 -10.07 21.63 -9.29
CA GLU A 190 -8.75 21.77 -8.67
C GLU A 190 -8.80 22.20 -7.20
N TYR A 191 -9.82 22.98 -6.80
CA TYR A 191 -9.97 23.44 -5.42
C TYR A 191 -10.02 22.29 -4.40
N ARG A 192 -10.38 21.07 -4.83
CA ARG A 192 -10.41 19.87 -3.98
C ARG A 192 -9.03 19.37 -3.53
N ASN A 193 -7.96 19.95 -4.05
CA ASN A 193 -6.61 19.78 -3.50
C ASN A 193 -6.51 20.29 -2.05
N LEU A 194 -7.33 21.28 -1.66
CA LEU A 194 -7.45 21.75 -0.29
C LEU A 194 -8.83 21.38 0.27
N PHE A 195 -8.91 21.02 1.55
CA PHE A 195 -10.20 20.79 2.20
C PHE A 195 -10.90 22.12 2.50
N PRO A 196 -12.25 22.17 2.58
CA PRO A 196 -12.93 23.36 3.05
C PRO A 196 -12.61 23.60 4.53
N LEU A 197 -12.61 24.87 4.94
CA LEU A 197 -12.74 25.21 6.34
C LEU A 197 -14.14 24.77 6.83
N PRO A 198 -14.26 24.21 8.05
CA PRO A 198 -15.57 23.84 8.59
C PRO A 198 -16.52 25.04 8.62
N ALA A 199 -17.72 24.90 8.05
CA ALA A 199 -18.65 26.02 7.86
C ALA A 199 -19.05 26.70 9.18
N ASN A 200 -19.19 25.93 10.26
CA ASN A 200 -19.47 26.46 11.60
C ASN A 200 -18.32 27.33 12.15
N VAL A 201 -17.08 27.03 11.78
CA VAL A 201 -15.90 27.80 12.22
C VAL A 201 -15.82 29.12 11.46
N VAL A 202 -16.07 29.11 10.14
CA VAL A 202 -16.11 30.33 9.31
C VAL A 202 -17.27 31.25 9.74
N ALA A 203 -18.43 30.68 10.08
CA ALA A 203 -19.59 31.46 10.52
C ALA A 203 -19.37 32.24 11.83
N ILE A 204 -18.52 31.72 12.72
CA ILE A 204 -18.28 32.32 14.05
C ILE A 204 -17.05 33.24 14.04
N ASN A 205 -16.05 32.98 13.19
CA ASN A 205 -14.81 33.77 13.15
C ASN A 205 -14.66 34.50 11.82
N SER A 206 -15.03 35.78 11.79
CA SER A 206 -14.97 36.65 10.61
C SER A 206 -13.55 36.94 10.09
N ASN A 207 -12.49 36.55 10.82
CA ASN A 207 -11.11 36.65 10.32
C ASN A 207 -10.72 35.49 9.40
N LEU A 208 -11.53 34.43 9.33
CA LEU A 208 -11.29 33.29 8.46
C LEU A 208 -11.99 33.50 7.12
N THR A 209 -11.23 33.35 6.04
CA THR A 209 -11.77 33.31 4.67
C THR A 209 -11.79 31.88 4.20
N GLN A 210 -12.87 31.46 3.55
CA GLN A 210 -13.00 30.12 2.98
C GLN A 210 -11.97 29.90 1.87
N ASN A 211 -11.53 28.65 1.70
CA ASN A 211 -10.72 28.25 0.55
C ASN A 211 -11.51 28.44 -0.74
N GLU A 212 -10.86 28.95 -1.78
CA GLU A 212 -11.49 29.23 -3.07
C GLU A 212 -12.23 28.00 -3.62
N GLY A 213 -13.44 28.19 -4.14
CA GLY A 213 -14.27 27.11 -4.72
C GLY A 213 -15.25 26.42 -3.76
N TYR A 214 -15.16 26.68 -2.45
CA TYR A 214 -16.07 26.15 -1.42
C TYR A 214 -17.07 27.17 -0.87
#